data_AF-A0A4U8TE34-F1
#
_entry.id   AF-A0A4U8TE34-F1
#
_cell.length_a   1.000
_cell.length_b   1.000
_cell.length_c   1.000
_cell.angle_alpha   90.00
_cell.angle_beta   90.00
_cell.angle_gamma   90.00
#
_symmetry.space_group_name_H-M   'P 1'
#
loop_
_entity.id
_entity.type
_entity.pdbx_description
1 polymer ?
#
loop_
_entity_poly.entity_id
_entity_poly.type
_entity_poly.pdbx_seq_one_letter_code
_entity_poly.pdbx_strand_id
1 'polypeptide(L)'
;MNSKSYKNIVFIGAGGFASECYQYILDVMSIDSNIRFKGFVSTSNDLSPYGLEHLFLDYYDSYDFGKDINEYCVIAIGDPKARYRIYHELKDKTRFYNLISPKAFVTHTNNIGECNVIAPF
;
A
#
# COMPACT_ATOMS: atom_id res chain seq x y z
N MET A 1 1.87 -16.20 25.52
CA MET A 1 2.24 -14.93 24.86
C MET A 1 1.45 -14.87 23.55
N ASN A 2 0.43 -14.00 23.44
CA ASN A 2 -0.25 -13.80 22.16
C ASN A 2 0.76 -13.13 21.22
N SER A 3 1.21 -13.82 20.18
CA SER A 3 1.97 -13.18 19.10
C SER A 3 1.03 -12.19 18.42
N LYS A 4 1.20 -10.89 18.68
CA LYS A 4 0.53 -9.85 17.89
C LYS A 4 0.88 -10.07 16.42
N SER A 5 -0.11 -10.33 15.59
CA SER A 5 0.06 -10.42 14.14
C SER A 5 -0.05 -9.01 13.57
N TYR A 6 1.06 -8.46 13.10
CA TYR A 6 1.09 -7.16 12.42
C TYR A 6 0.53 -7.30 11.01
N LYS A 7 -0.09 -6.26 10.45
CA LYS A 7 -0.36 -6.17 9.01
C LYS A 7 0.84 -5.50 8.35
N ASN A 8 1.50 -6.23 7.44
CA ASN A 8 2.63 -5.74 6.67
C ASN A 8 2.13 -5.15 5.35
N ILE A 9 2.25 -3.85 5.18
CA ILE A 9 1.73 -3.13 4.02
C ILE A 9 2.84 -2.99 2.96
N VAL A 10 2.56 -3.48 1.76
CA VAL A 10 3.40 -3.34 0.57
C VAL A 10 2.72 -2.40 -0.40
N PHE A 11 3.49 -1.47 -0.96
CA PHE A 11 2.99 -0.60 -2.02
C PHE A 11 3.39 -1.12 -3.38
N ILE A 12 2.42 -1.18 -4.30
CA ILE A 12 2.66 -1.43 -5.72
C ILE A 12 2.72 -0.07 -6.42
N GLY A 13 3.89 0.29 -6.92
CA GLY A 13 4.20 1.61 -7.48
C GLY A 13 5.28 2.33 -6.67
N ALA A 14 6.18 3.01 -7.38
CA ALA A 14 7.36 3.68 -6.83
C ALA A 14 7.50 5.14 -7.31
N GLY A 15 6.40 5.75 -7.78
CA GLY A 15 6.36 7.12 -8.32
C GLY A 15 5.87 8.17 -7.32
N GLY A 16 5.58 9.38 -7.82
CA GLY A 16 5.14 10.52 -6.98
C GLY A 16 3.92 10.21 -6.13
N PHE A 17 2.88 9.60 -6.71
CA PHE A 17 1.70 9.21 -5.94
C PHE A 17 2.00 8.17 -4.84
N ALA A 18 2.99 7.28 -5.05
CA ALA A 18 3.42 6.34 -4.02
C ALA A 18 4.15 7.04 -2.87
N SER A 19 4.92 8.09 -3.17
CA SER A 19 5.56 8.93 -2.14
C SER A 19 4.54 9.70 -1.30
N GLU A 20 3.44 10.17 -1.88
CA GLU A 20 2.32 10.77 -1.14
C GLU A 20 1.61 9.73 -0.26
N CYS A 21 1.31 8.56 -0.82
CA CYS A 21 0.76 7.43 -0.06
C CYS A 21 1.65 7.03 1.12
N TYR A 22 2.98 7.18 0.97
CA TYR A 22 3.92 6.86 2.03
C TYR A 22 3.74 7.79 3.24
N GLN A 23 3.49 9.07 3.00
CA GLN A 23 3.11 9.98 4.09
C GLN A 23 1.82 9.54 4.78
N TYR A 24 0.83 9.06 4.02
CA TYR A 24 -0.45 8.61 4.60
C TYR A 24 -0.27 7.36 5.46
N ILE A 25 0.55 6.39 5.05
CA ILE A 25 0.80 5.19 5.87
C ILE A 25 1.63 5.50 7.11
N LEU A 26 2.55 6.48 7.06
CA LEU A 26 3.23 6.97 8.26
C LEU A 26 2.24 7.55 9.26
N ASP A 27 1.29 8.37 8.80
CA ASP A 27 0.22 8.90 9.64
C ASP A 27 -0.64 7.77 10.25
N VAL A 28 -1.00 6.75 9.46
CA VAL A 28 -1.72 5.54 9.95
C VAL A 28 -0.90 4.80 11.01
N MET A 29 0.39 4.53 10.77
CA MET A 29 1.27 3.82 11.69
C MET A 29 1.47 4.58 13.01
N SER A 30 1.36 5.91 13.00
CA SER A 30 1.46 6.73 14.20
C SER A 30 0.29 6.52 15.18
N ILE A 31 -0.87 6.06 14.67
CA ILE A 31 -2.09 5.84 15.46
C ILE A 31 -2.49 4.37 15.60
N ASP A 32 -2.00 3.48 14.71
CA ASP A 32 -2.23 2.04 14.79
C ASP A 32 -0.90 1.26 14.79
N SER A 33 -0.46 0.87 15.98
CA SER A 33 0.76 0.07 16.23
C SER A 33 0.74 -1.33 15.60
N ASN A 34 -0.39 -1.80 15.06
CA ASN A 34 -0.48 -3.10 14.39
C ASN A 34 -0.19 -3.02 12.88
N ILE A 35 -0.02 -1.81 12.33
CA ILE A 35 0.33 -1.59 10.93
C ILE A 35 1.83 -1.37 10.81
N ARG A 36 2.44 -2.00 9.81
CA ARG A 36 3.85 -1.80 9.44
C ARG A 36 3.97 -1.59 7.95
N PHE A 37 4.77 -0.63 7.54
CA PHE A 37 5.15 -0.50 6.14
C PHE A 37 6.35 -1.40 5.84
N LYS A 38 6.22 -2.25 4.81
CA LYS A 38 7.27 -3.18 4.38
C LYS A 38 8.17 -2.54 3.33
N GLY A 39 7.60 -1.78 2.40
CA GLY A 39 8.33 -1.14 1.31
C GLY A 39 7.56 -1.14 -0.02
N PHE A 40 8.28 -0.83 -1.09
CA PHE A 40 7.73 -0.63 -2.43
C PHE A 40 8.12 -1.76 -3.39
N VAL A 41 7.16 -2.19 -4.20
CA VAL A 41 7.36 -3.10 -5.33
C VAL A 41 6.96 -2.36 -6.60
N SER A 42 7.81 -2.37 -7.62
CA SER A 42 7.53 -1.64 -8.86
C SER A 42 8.32 -2.19 -10.06
N THR A 43 8.03 -1.72 -11.26
CA THR A 43 8.79 -2.09 -12.48
C THR A 43 10.16 -1.41 -12.54
N SER A 44 10.35 -0.35 -11.76
CA SER A 44 11.56 0.46 -11.68
C SER A 44 11.72 1.03 -10.28
N ASN A 45 12.95 1.32 -9.85
CA ASN A 45 13.22 2.02 -8.59
C ASN A 45 13.34 3.53 -8.83
N ASP A 46 12.18 4.19 -8.97
CA ASP A 46 12.08 5.63 -9.22
C ASP A 46 11.91 6.47 -7.93
N LEU A 47 12.32 5.91 -6.78
CA LEU A 47 12.09 6.50 -5.45
C LEU A 47 13.13 7.56 -5.04
N SER A 48 14.27 7.62 -5.73
CA SER A 48 15.38 8.52 -5.37
C SER A 48 15.00 10.00 -5.27
N PRO A 49 14.15 10.58 -6.14
CA PRO A 49 13.69 11.97 -6.01
C PRO A 49 12.94 12.27 -4.70
N TYR A 50 12.46 11.24 -4.01
CA TYR A 50 11.72 11.32 -2.75
C TYR A 50 12.54 10.86 -1.54
N GLY A 51 13.79 10.41 -1.73
CA GLY A 51 14.65 9.87 -0.67
C GLY A 51 14.17 8.53 -0.08
N LEU A 52 13.40 7.75 -0.85
CA LEU A 52 12.75 6.51 -0.41
C LEU A 52 13.35 5.25 -1.03
N GLU A 53 14.46 5.36 -1.78
CA GLU A 53 15.08 4.25 -2.50
C GLU A 53 15.52 3.10 -1.60
N HIS A 54 15.83 3.39 -0.34
CA HIS A 54 16.18 2.41 0.69
C HIS A 54 14.99 1.53 1.12
N LEU A 55 13.77 1.88 0.72
CA LEU A 55 12.53 1.13 0.98
C LEU A 55 12.07 0.32 -0.25
N PHE A 56 12.83 0.33 -1.35
CA PHE A 56 12.56 -0.54 -2.49
C PHE A 56 12.77 -2.00 -2.09
N LEU A 57 11.73 -2.82 -2.26
CA LEU A 57 11.76 -4.24 -1.91
C LEU A 57 12.21 -5.11 -3.07
N ASP A 58 11.52 -4.98 -4.22
CA ASP A 58 11.74 -5.84 -5.37
C ASP A 58 11.05 -5.30 -6.63
N TYR A 59 11.36 -5.93 -7.75
CA TYR A 59 10.69 -5.73 -9.02
C TYR A 59 9.33 -6.45 -9.06
N TYR A 60 8.34 -5.83 -9.69
CA TYR A 60 6.97 -6.35 -9.79
C TYR A 60 6.90 -7.80 -10.29
N ASP A 61 7.64 -8.11 -11.36
CA ASP A 61 7.61 -9.45 -11.99
C ASP A 61 8.35 -10.52 -11.16
N SER A 62 9.16 -10.13 -10.19
CA SER A 62 9.92 -11.04 -9.32
C SER A 62 9.29 -11.24 -7.95
N TYR A 63 8.36 -10.35 -7.57
CA TYR A 63 7.77 -10.35 -6.24
C TYR A 63 6.68 -11.41 -6.07
N ASP A 64 6.80 -12.24 -5.03
CA ASP A 64 5.89 -13.35 -4.70
C ASP A 64 4.71 -12.85 -3.85
N PHE A 65 3.74 -12.18 -4.51
CA PHE A 65 2.55 -11.65 -3.87
C PHE A 65 1.70 -12.75 -3.20
N GLY A 66 1.27 -12.51 -1.96
CA GLY A 66 0.37 -13.41 -1.23
C GLY A 66 1.06 -14.53 -0.46
N LYS A 67 2.38 -14.66 -0.56
CA LYS A 67 3.17 -15.63 0.20
C LYS A 67 3.10 -15.44 1.72
N ASP A 68 3.11 -14.19 2.17
CA ASP A 68 2.96 -13.83 3.58
C ASP A 68 1.48 -13.56 3.90
N ILE A 69 0.90 -14.36 4.79
CA ILE A 69 -0.52 -14.26 5.20
C ILE A 69 -0.87 -12.93 5.89
N ASN A 70 0.15 -12.26 6.44
CA ASN A 70 0.03 -10.96 7.09
C ASN A 70 0.30 -9.78 6.14
N GLU A 71 0.64 -10.05 4.88
CA GLU A 71 0.89 -9.03 3.89
C GLU A 71 -0.41 -8.51 3.27
N TYR A 72 -0.45 -7.21 3.06
CA TYR A 72 -1.50 -6.54 2.33
C TYR A 72 -0.91 -5.55 1.34
N CYS A 73 -1.52 -5.47 0.16
CA CYS A 73 -1.09 -4.59 -0.91
C CYS A 73 -1.93 -3.31 -0.95
N VAL A 74 -1.28 -2.21 -1.30
CA VAL A 74 -1.93 -0.97 -1.74
C VAL A 74 -1.42 -0.66 -3.15
N ILE A 75 -2.33 -0.42 -4.10
CA ILE A 75 -1.92 -0.02 -5.46
C ILE A 75 -1.74 1.50 -5.49
N ALA A 76 -0.51 1.93 -5.22
CA ALA A 76 -0.07 3.31 -5.13
C ALA A 76 0.39 3.87 -6.49
N ILE A 77 -0.43 3.68 -7.52
CA ILE A 77 -0.21 4.16 -8.90
C ILE A 77 -1.31 5.15 -9.26
N GLY A 78 -0.97 6.34 -9.76
CA GLY A 78 -1.97 7.38 -10.07
C GLY A 78 -2.86 7.06 -11.27
N ASP A 79 -2.40 6.25 -12.23
CA ASP A 79 -3.16 5.89 -13.44
C ASP A 79 -4.32 4.93 -13.12
N PRO A 80 -5.60 5.31 -13.33
CA PRO A 80 -6.74 4.47 -12.98
C PRO A 80 -6.81 3.16 -13.78
N LYS A 81 -6.36 3.16 -15.04
CA LYS A 81 -6.37 1.95 -15.88
C LYS A 81 -5.36 0.93 -15.36
N ALA A 82 -4.16 1.36 -15.01
CA ALA A 82 -3.14 0.53 -14.37
C ALA A 82 -3.65 -0.03 -13.04
N ARG A 83 -4.24 0.81 -12.17
CA ARG A 83 -4.83 0.37 -10.89
C ARG A 83 -5.87 -0.72 -11.10
N TYR A 84 -6.80 -0.52 -12.03
CA TYR A 84 -7.85 -1.50 -12.34
C TYR A 84 -7.27 -2.83 -12.82
N ARG A 85 -6.31 -2.81 -13.75
CA ARG A 85 -5.65 -4.03 -14.24
C ARG A 85 -4.96 -4.80 -13.12
N ILE A 86 -4.10 -4.11 -12.35
CA ILE A 86 -3.33 -4.74 -11.25
C ILE A 86 -4.27 -5.30 -10.18
N TYR A 87 -5.35 -4.58 -9.84
CA TYR A 87 -6.36 -5.08 -8.91
C TYR A 87 -6.92 -6.41 -9.37
N HIS A 88 -7.36 -6.50 -10.64
CA HIS A 88 -7.94 -7.73 -11.16
C HIS A 88 -6.94 -8.87 -11.35
N GLU A 89 -5.66 -8.55 -11.56
CA GLU A 89 -4.59 -9.54 -11.65
C GLU A 89 -4.27 -10.18 -10.29
N LEU A 90 -4.35 -9.39 -9.21
CA LEU A 90 -3.87 -9.77 -7.89
C LEU A 90 -4.99 -10.07 -6.87
N LYS A 91 -6.26 -9.73 -7.12
CA LYS A 91 -7.37 -9.90 -6.15
C LYS A 91 -7.56 -11.32 -5.62
N ASP A 92 -7.18 -12.34 -6.40
CA ASP A 92 -7.30 -13.74 -6.01
C ASP A 92 -5.96 -14.32 -5.51
N LYS A 93 -4.90 -13.50 -5.47
CA LYS A 93 -3.53 -13.88 -5.07
C LYS A 93 -3.09 -13.20 -3.77
N THR A 94 -3.55 -11.98 -3.51
CA THR A 94 -3.14 -11.17 -2.36
C THR A 94 -4.34 -10.52 -1.68
N ARG A 95 -4.09 -9.88 -0.53
CA ARG A 95 -5.10 -9.13 0.21
C ARG A 95 -4.85 -7.65 0.01
N PHE A 96 -5.90 -6.87 -0.23
CA PHE A 96 -5.75 -5.43 -0.36
C PHE A 96 -6.01 -4.71 0.96
N TYR A 97 -5.30 -3.60 1.14
CA TYR A 97 -5.51 -2.65 2.24
C TYR A 97 -6.16 -1.37 1.69
N ASN A 98 -7.19 -0.88 2.37
CA ASN A 98 -7.72 0.47 2.12
C ASN A 98 -6.85 1.47 2.88
N LEU A 99 -6.02 2.22 2.16
CA LEU A 99 -5.20 3.28 2.73
C LEU A 99 -6.05 4.55 2.87
N ILE A 100 -6.62 4.74 4.05
CA ILE A 100 -7.40 5.92 4.39
C ILE A 100 -6.54 6.79 5.29
N SER A 101 -6.21 8.00 4.82
CA SER A 101 -5.47 8.96 5.63
C SER A 101 -6.26 9.27 6.92
N PRO A 102 -5.62 9.29 8.10
CA PRO A 102 -6.29 9.71 9.34
C PRO A 102 -6.83 11.14 9.31
N LYS A 103 -6.35 11.95 8.35
CA LYS A 103 -6.77 13.34 8.12
C LYS A 103 -7.94 13.45 7.12
N ALA A 104 -8.39 12.35 6.53
CA ALA A 104 -9.55 12.34 5.64
C ALA A 104 -10.86 12.38 6.45
N PHE A 105 -11.82 13.20 6.03
CA PHE A 105 -13.17 13.18 6.59
C PHE A 105 -14.03 12.15 5.86
N VAL A 106 -14.18 10.97 6.45
CA VAL A 106 -14.90 9.83 5.83
C VAL A 106 -15.99 9.33 6.76
N THR A 107 -17.25 9.38 6.31
CA THR A 107 -18.39 8.74 6.96
C THR A 107 -18.75 7.43 6.25
N HIS A 108 -19.36 6.47 6.95
CA HIS A 108 -19.87 5.22 6.34
C HIS A 108 -18.79 4.36 5.65
N THR A 109 -17.70 4.06 6.36
CA THR A 109 -16.59 3.22 5.86
C THR A 109 -17.00 1.84 5.36
N ASN A 110 -18.17 1.33 5.79
CA ASN A 110 -18.70 0.02 5.38
C ASN A 110 -19.10 -0.05 3.89
N ASN A 111 -19.26 1.09 3.22
CA ASN A 111 -19.63 1.14 1.79
C ASN A 111 -18.41 1.27 0.88
N ILE A 112 -17.19 1.34 1.44
CA ILE A 112 -15.96 1.45 0.68
C ILE A 112 -15.58 0.04 0.20
N GLY A 113 -15.33 -0.09 -1.10
CA GLY A 113 -14.82 -1.33 -1.68
C GLY A 113 -13.40 -1.67 -1.25
N GLU A 114 -12.68 -2.44 -2.06
CA GLU A 114 -11.32 -2.85 -1.76
C GLU A 114 -10.27 -1.96 -2.44
N CYS A 115 -9.03 -1.98 -1.92
CA CYS A 115 -7.86 -1.33 -2.50
C CYS A 115 -7.99 0.19 -2.76
N ASN A 116 -8.72 0.89 -1.89
CA ASN A 116 -8.91 2.32 -1.97
C ASN A 116 -7.74 3.08 -1.36
N VAL A 117 -7.46 4.26 -1.93
CA VAL A 117 -6.61 5.28 -1.31
C VAL A 117 -7.47 6.51 -1.13
N ILE A 118 -7.63 6.97 0.10
CA ILE A 118 -8.40 8.18 0.43
C ILE A 118 -7.44 9.17 1.09
N ALA A 119 -7.11 10.22 0.33
CA ALA A 119 -6.17 11.27 0.70
C ALA A 119 -6.77 12.25 1.73
N PRO A 120 -5.93 13.04 2.44
CA PRO A 120 -6.40 14.19 3.22
C PRO A 120 -7.11 15.23 2.32
N PHE A 121 -7.98 16.04 2.94
CA PHE A 121 -8.62 17.21 2.31
C PHE A 121 -7.72 18.44 2.38
#